data_AF-A0A3B9H716-F1
#
_entry.id   AF-A0A3B9H716-F1
#
_cell.length_a   1.000
_cell.length_b   1.000
_cell.length_c   1.000
_cell.angle_alpha   90.00
_cell.angle_beta   90.00
_cell.angle_gamma   90.00
#
_symmetry.space_group_name_H-M   'P 1'
#
loop_
_entity.id
_entity.type
_entity.pdbx_description
1 polymer ?
#
loop_
_entity_poly.entity_id
_entity_poly.type
_entity_poly.pdbx_seq_one_letter_code
_entity_poly.pdbx_strand_id
1 'polypeptide(L)'
;IGPLFLLIFVCIECVFLAKFQKVKLPWNEIIMNLNSGHILLWLFRGGELYVFYLVYTNFSFQLLDKWHYGWYFGFAFIAWDFCFYWLHRLHHKIKLLWFVHEVHHQAEHFNISLGIRNSWFSSITSIPFFLPLAIIGVNTETFLMVSSVHYFIQFYNHNAIVKRSGFLEIFMVTPALHKVHHAVNPEYIDKNCGGTFNIWDRIFGTYQAQIEEVPLELGLKTKYSSNNPFWINIVPFKKNKIIHEKYADNIIWFIASLITFLHLVIYIRMESSDTNLYLMVLVFSSIFISTIAIGGIISEKKWGFKLWLIVVFGINWVNVVLSEYDGLLLTCSSALVLFTVFYHFLKK
;
A
#
# COMPACT_ATOMS: atom_id res chain seq x y z
N ILE A 1 1.70 -6.46 14.45
CA ILE A 1 0.22 -6.41 14.66
C ILE A 1 -0.48 -5.51 13.64
N GLY A 2 0.02 -4.28 13.37
CA GLY A 2 -0.60 -3.34 12.42
C GLY A 2 -1.05 -3.94 11.07
N PRO A 3 -0.17 -4.62 10.30
CA PRO A 3 -0.55 -5.23 9.02
C PRO A 3 -1.67 -6.28 9.10
N LEU A 4 -1.83 -6.96 10.24
CA LEU A 4 -2.94 -7.92 10.44
C LEU A 4 -4.28 -7.21 10.55
N PHE A 5 -4.35 -6.06 11.21
CA PHE A 5 -5.57 -5.25 11.26
C PHE A 5 -6.00 -4.81 9.86
N LEU A 6 -5.05 -4.45 8.99
CA LEU A 6 -5.35 -4.08 7.61
C LEU A 6 -6.07 -5.23 6.88
N LEU A 7 -5.55 -6.46 6.98
CA LEU A 7 -6.18 -7.64 6.36
C LEU A 7 -7.58 -7.91 6.93
N ILE A 8 -7.73 -7.83 8.26
CA ILE A 8 -9.01 -8.03 8.92
C ILE A 8 -10.05 -7.01 8.43
N PHE A 9 -9.68 -5.72 8.35
CA PHE A 9 -10.59 -4.67 7.89
C PHE A 9 -10.94 -4.79 6.41
N VAL A 10 -9.99 -5.17 5.54
CA VAL A 10 -10.29 -5.48 4.12
C VAL A 10 -11.32 -6.59 4.04
N CYS A 11 -11.15 -7.69 4.79
CA CYS A 11 -12.11 -8.80 4.80
C CYS A 11 -13.48 -8.38 5.34
N ILE A 12 -13.52 -7.62 6.44
CA ILE A 12 -14.77 -7.10 7.01
C ILE A 12 -15.50 -6.22 6.00
N GLU A 13 -14.80 -5.28 5.34
CA GLU A 13 -15.42 -4.42 4.35
C GLU A 13 -15.93 -5.22 3.14
N CYS A 14 -15.14 -6.18 2.63
CA CYS A 14 -15.60 -7.04 1.53
C CYS A 14 -16.90 -7.78 1.90
N VAL A 15 -16.97 -8.37 3.10
CA VAL A 15 -18.18 -9.04 3.59
C VAL A 15 -19.34 -8.04 3.72
N PHE A 16 -19.07 -6.84 4.23
CA PHE A 16 -20.08 -5.81 4.41
C PHE A 16 -20.68 -5.36 3.07
N LEU A 17 -19.81 -5.02 2.11
CA LEU A 17 -20.18 -4.60 0.76
C LEU A 17 -20.97 -5.68 0.03
N ALA A 18 -20.51 -6.94 0.10
CA ALA A 18 -21.15 -8.05 -0.59
C ALA A 18 -22.51 -8.44 0.03
N LYS A 19 -22.58 -8.54 1.37
CA LYS A 19 -23.79 -9.04 2.05
C LYS A 19 -24.85 -7.96 2.29
N PHE A 20 -24.43 -6.77 2.70
CA PHE A 20 -25.36 -5.72 3.15
C PHE A 20 -25.62 -4.67 2.08
N GLN A 21 -24.59 -4.26 1.32
CA GLN A 21 -24.77 -3.31 0.22
C GLN A 21 -25.00 -3.97 -1.14
N LYS A 22 -24.87 -5.30 -1.22
CA LYS A 22 -25.07 -6.10 -2.45
C LYS A 22 -24.21 -5.60 -3.63
N VAL A 23 -23.04 -5.06 -3.34
CA VAL A 23 -22.08 -4.58 -4.34
C VAL A 23 -21.28 -5.76 -4.87
N LYS A 24 -21.15 -5.86 -6.20
CA LYS A 24 -20.22 -6.80 -6.81
C LYS A 24 -18.80 -6.33 -6.56
N LEU A 25 -18.00 -7.16 -5.88
CA LEU A 25 -16.62 -6.84 -5.54
C LEU A 25 -15.68 -7.01 -6.75
N PRO A 26 -14.75 -6.07 -6.97
CA PRO A 26 -13.74 -6.16 -8.02
C PRO A 26 -12.55 -7.00 -7.52
N TRP A 27 -12.64 -8.33 -7.54
CA TRP A 27 -11.63 -9.19 -6.93
C TRP A 27 -10.26 -9.03 -7.56
N ASN A 28 -10.21 -8.81 -8.87
CA ASN A 28 -8.96 -8.52 -9.58
C ASN A 28 -8.23 -7.29 -9.00
N GLU A 29 -8.95 -6.21 -8.69
CA GLU A 29 -8.35 -5.01 -8.09
C GLU A 29 -8.02 -5.22 -6.61
N ILE A 30 -8.90 -5.85 -5.83
CA ILE A 30 -8.63 -6.13 -4.41
C ILE A 30 -7.38 -7.01 -4.26
N ILE A 31 -7.26 -8.04 -5.09
CA ILE A 31 -6.08 -8.90 -5.13
C ILE A 31 -4.86 -8.08 -5.55
N MET A 32 -4.98 -7.29 -6.62
CA MET A 32 -3.89 -6.45 -7.08
C MET A 32 -3.43 -5.48 -5.98
N ASN A 33 -4.35 -4.85 -5.25
CA ASN A 33 -4.07 -3.91 -4.17
C ASN A 33 -3.32 -4.59 -3.01
N LEU A 34 -3.74 -5.79 -2.62
CA LEU A 34 -3.02 -6.58 -1.62
C LEU A 34 -1.61 -6.96 -2.08
N ASN A 35 -1.39 -7.18 -3.37
CA ASN A 35 -0.12 -7.63 -3.93
C ASN A 35 0.73 -6.51 -4.57
N SER A 36 0.26 -5.26 -4.61
CA SER A 36 0.80 -4.23 -5.51
C SER A 36 2.24 -3.84 -5.22
N GLY A 37 2.69 -4.07 -3.99
CA GLY A 37 4.07 -3.73 -3.66
C GLY A 37 4.56 -4.01 -2.28
N HIS A 38 3.85 -4.78 -1.48
CA HIS A 38 4.14 -4.84 -0.05
C HIS A 38 5.60 -5.26 0.23
N ILE A 39 6.16 -6.31 -0.35
CA ILE A 39 7.54 -6.74 -0.02
C ILE A 39 8.64 -5.74 -0.45
N LEU A 40 8.58 -5.19 -1.67
CA LEU A 40 9.58 -4.20 -2.13
C LEU A 40 9.38 -2.83 -1.48
N LEU A 41 8.13 -2.44 -1.24
CA LEU A 41 7.80 -1.24 -0.48
C LEU A 41 8.36 -1.33 0.94
N TRP A 42 8.25 -2.48 1.61
CA TRP A 42 8.84 -2.71 2.93
C TRP A 42 10.37 -2.61 2.91
N LEU A 43 11.03 -3.23 1.92
CA LEU A 43 12.48 -3.10 1.74
C LEU A 43 12.89 -1.62 1.61
N PHE A 44 12.23 -0.88 0.73
CA PHE A 44 12.55 0.54 0.54
C PHE A 44 12.13 1.42 1.71
N ARG A 45 11.09 1.03 2.47
CA ARG A 45 10.72 1.69 3.73
C ARG A 45 11.81 1.50 4.79
N GLY A 46 12.42 0.31 4.87
CA GLY A 46 13.60 0.08 5.71
C GLY A 46 14.77 0.97 5.31
N GLY A 47 15.03 1.11 4.00
CA GLY A 47 16.04 2.03 3.47
C GLY A 47 15.76 3.50 3.81
N GLU A 48 14.51 3.96 3.67
CA GLU A 48 14.09 5.31 4.06
C GLU A 48 14.33 5.57 5.56
N LEU A 49 13.93 4.63 6.43
CA LEU A 49 14.14 4.73 7.87
C LEU A 49 15.62 4.76 8.23
N TYR A 50 16.44 3.96 7.54
CA TYR A 50 17.89 3.95 7.75
C TYR A 50 18.53 5.28 7.33
N VAL A 51 18.16 5.82 6.17
CA VAL A 51 18.63 7.14 5.72
C VAL A 51 18.18 8.23 6.70
N PHE A 52 16.93 8.21 7.16
CA PHE A 52 16.43 9.14 8.17
C PHE A 52 17.24 9.05 9.47
N TYR A 53 17.52 7.84 9.95
CA TYR A 53 18.36 7.60 11.13
C TYR A 53 19.78 8.15 10.96
N LEU A 54 20.42 7.92 9.81
CA LEU A 54 21.75 8.47 9.52
C LEU A 54 21.74 10.00 9.53
N VAL A 55 20.70 10.61 8.95
CA VAL A 55 20.58 12.07 8.95
C VAL A 55 20.36 12.61 10.36
N TYR A 56 19.47 12.00 11.13
CA TYR A 56 19.21 12.39 12.52
C TYR A 56 20.48 12.27 13.38
N THR A 57 21.21 11.16 13.28
CA THR A 57 22.39 10.93 14.14
C THR A 57 23.60 11.80 13.79
N ASN A 58 23.78 12.16 12.51
CA ASN A 58 24.98 12.88 12.06
C ASN A 58 24.76 14.37 11.79
N PHE A 59 23.52 14.80 11.53
CA PHE A 59 23.22 16.16 11.06
C PHE A 59 22.07 16.85 11.81
N SER A 60 21.47 16.21 12.82
CA SER A 60 20.43 16.85 13.64
C SER A 60 20.98 18.01 14.45
N PHE A 61 20.25 19.13 14.45
CA PHE A 61 20.49 20.27 15.33
C PHE A 61 19.90 20.09 16.73
N GLN A 62 19.15 19.01 16.98
CA GLN A 62 18.59 18.67 18.30
C GLN A 62 17.77 19.82 18.93
N LEU A 63 17.04 20.57 18.09
CA LEU A 63 16.30 21.76 18.53
C LEU A 63 15.12 21.41 19.46
N LEU A 64 14.73 20.15 19.49
CA LEU A 64 13.53 19.66 20.16
C LEU A 64 13.81 18.83 21.42
N ASP A 65 15.07 18.52 21.73
CA ASP A 65 15.45 17.53 22.76
C ASP A 65 14.96 17.86 24.17
N LYS A 66 14.74 19.14 24.47
CA LYS A 66 14.25 19.63 25.77
C LYS A 66 12.75 19.84 25.82
N TRP A 67 12.02 19.59 24.73
CA TRP A 67 10.58 19.77 24.71
C TRP A 67 9.91 18.71 25.57
N HIS A 68 8.85 19.10 26.27
CA HIS A 68 7.97 18.13 26.91
C HIS A 68 7.41 17.16 25.85
N TYR A 69 7.41 15.86 26.15
CA TYR A 69 7.09 14.80 25.19
C TYR A 69 5.78 15.03 24.43
N GLY A 70 4.72 15.50 25.11
CA GLY A 70 3.44 15.79 24.46
C GLY A 70 3.51 16.90 23.40
N TRP A 71 4.27 17.97 23.65
CA TRP A 71 4.46 19.05 22.68
C TRP A 71 5.37 18.62 21.54
N TYR A 72 6.42 17.87 21.86
CA TYR A 72 7.31 17.28 20.87
C TYR A 72 6.56 16.36 19.91
N PHE A 73 5.76 15.42 20.45
CA PHE A 73 4.96 14.51 19.63
C PHE A 73 3.89 15.25 18.81
N GLY A 74 3.20 16.22 19.41
CA GLY A 74 2.20 17.03 18.72
C GLY A 74 2.82 17.84 17.55
N PHE A 75 3.99 18.45 17.79
CA PHE A 75 4.75 19.11 16.74
C PHE A 75 5.15 18.12 15.63
N ALA A 76 5.75 16.99 16.00
CA ALA A 76 6.20 15.97 15.04
C ALA A 76 5.02 15.48 14.18
N PHE A 77 3.85 15.26 14.78
CA PHE A 77 2.64 14.84 14.07
C PHE A 77 2.18 15.88 13.03
N ILE A 78 2.07 17.15 13.43
CA ILE A 78 1.63 18.24 12.54
C ILE A 78 2.68 18.49 11.44
N ALA A 79 3.96 18.52 11.79
CA ALA A 79 5.05 18.74 10.84
C ALA A 79 5.18 17.60 9.84
N TRP A 80 4.98 16.35 10.27
CA TRP A 80 4.94 15.19 9.37
C TRP A 80 3.78 15.28 8.39
N ASP A 81 2.58 15.64 8.86
CA ASP A 81 1.41 15.82 7.99
C ASP A 81 1.62 16.95 6.97
N PHE A 82 2.31 18.02 7.36
CA PHE A 82 2.74 19.09 6.45
C PHE A 82 3.73 18.60 5.39
N CYS A 83 4.77 17.85 5.79
CA CYS A 83 5.71 17.21 4.86
C CYS A 83 4.97 16.29 3.88
N PHE A 84 4.01 15.50 4.37
CA PHE A 84 3.18 14.63 3.54
C PHE A 84 2.33 15.43 2.54
N TYR A 85 1.73 16.55 2.94
CA TYR A 85 0.97 17.40 2.01
C TYR A 85 1.82 17.82 0.80
N TRP A 86 3.06 18.29 1.04
CA TRP A 86 3.96 18.69 -0.04
C TRP A 86 4.47 17.53 -0.86
N LEU A 87 4.80 16.42 -0.21
CA LEU A 87 5.09 15.15 -0.88
C LEU A 87 3.97 14.83 -1.87
N HIS A 88 2.76 14.72 -1.37
CA HIS A 88 1.60 14.28 -2.13
C HIS A 88 1.25 15.26 -3.26
N ARG A 89 1.24 16.56 -2.97
CA ARG A 89 0.99 17.60 -3.99
C ARG A 89 2.03 17.56 -5.11
N LEU A 90 3.32 17.41 -4.78
CA LEU A 90 4.36 17.32 -5.82
C LEU A 90 4.33 15.99 -6.58
N HIS A 91 3.81 14.91 -5.98
CA HIS A 91 3.51 13.68 -6.70
C HIS A 91 2.44 13.87 -7.77
N HIS A 92 1.50 14.79 -7.60
CA HIS A 92 0.53 15.15 -8.66
C HIS A 92 1.09 16.14 -9.68
N LYS A 93 2.03 17.03 -9.28
CA LYS A 93 2.53 18.11 -10.15
C LYS A 93 3.78 17.78 -10.95
N ILE A 94 4.67 16.93 -10.44
CA ILE A 94 5.94 16.61 -11.09
C ILE A 94 5.81 15.27 -11.78
N LYS A 95 5.97 15.25 -13.12
CA LYS A 95 5.77 14.06 -13.96
C LYS A 95 6.50 12.80 -13.47
N LEU A 96 7.74 12.92 -12.99
CA LEU A 96 8.51 11.78 -12.49
C LEU A 96 7.91 11.22 -11.19
N LEU A 97 7.49 12.09 -10.27
CA LEU A 97 6.83 11.67 -9.04
C LEU A 97 5.41 11.12 -9.33
N TRP A 98 4.73 11.70 -10.32
CA TRP A 98 3.45 11.17 -10.80
C TRP A 98 3.57 9.73 -11.30
N PHE A 99 4.66 9.34 -11.95
CA PHE A 99 4.85 7.94 -12.36
C PHE A 99 4.88 6.96 -11.17
N VAL A 100 5.34 7.40 -10.00
CA VAL A 100 5.30 6.59 -8.78
C VAL A 100 3.88 6.59 -8.20
N HIS A 101 3.22 7.75 -8.17
CA HIS A 101 1.95 7.90 -7.49
C HIS A 101 0.73 7.48 -8.31
N GLU A 102 0.79 7.52 -9.64
CA GLU A 102 -0.31 7.08 -10.51
C GLU A 102 -0.62 5.60 -10.34
N VAL A 103 0.33 4.81 -9.82
CA VAL A 103 0.08 3.44 -9.38
C VAL A 103 -1.06 3.40 -8.37
N HIS A 104 -1.07 4.31 -7.39
CA HIS A 104 -2.12 4.42 -6.39
C HIS A 104 -3.46 4.84 -7.01
N HIS A 105 -3.45 5.87 -7.87
CA HIS A 105 -4.64 6.39 -8.57
C HIS A 105 -5.19 5.48 -9.67
N GLN A 106 -4.49 4.40 -10.03
CA GLN A 106 -4.91 3.54 -11.12
C GLN A 106 -6.19 2.74 -10.84
N ALA A 107 -6.55 2.54 -9.57
CA ALA A 107 -7.75 1.78 -9.22
C ALA A 107 -9.02 2.49 -9.70
N GLU A 108 -9.93 1.73 -10.31
CA GLU A 108 -11.23 2.23 -10.75
C GLU A 108 -12.30 2.04 -9.66
N HIS A 109 -12.00 1.23 -8.64
CA HIS A 109 -12.91 0.97 -7.52
C HIS A 109 -12.32 1.42 -6.18
N PHE A 110 -13.09 2.22 -5.45
CA PHE A 110 -12.69 2.75 -4.15
C PHE A 110 -13.15 1.84 -3.01
N ASN A 111 -12.20 1.31 -2.24
CA ASN A 111 -12.41 0.50 -1.04
C ASN A 111 -11.12 0.47 -0.19
N ILE A 112 -11.20 -0.01 1.04
CA ILE A 112 -10.09 -0.03 2.01
C ILE A 112 -8.82 -0.66 1.44
N SER A 113 -8.93 -1.69 0.58
CA SER A 113 -7.73 -2.32 0.00
C SER A 113 -6.92 -1.33 -0.85
N LEU A 114 -7.56 -0.31 -1.44
CA LEU A 114 -6.88 0.77 -2.17
C LEU A 114 -5.86 1.52 -1.30
N GLY A 115 -6.09 1.63 0.02
CA GLY A 115 -5.12 2.22 0.93
C GLY A 115 -3.82 1.42 1.05
N ILE A 116 -3.81 0.15 0.66
CA ILE A 116 -2.61 -0.71 0.60
C ILE A 116 -1.88 -0.55 -0.74
N ARG A 117 -2.61 -0.17 -1.80
CA ARG A 117 -2.11 -0.06 -3.15
C ARG A 117 -1.09 1.08 -3.26
N ASN A 118 0.18 0.74 -3.34
CA ASN A 118 1.28 1.69 -3.54
C ASN A 118 2.31 1.18 -4.53
N SER A 119 3.06 2.10 -5.12
CA SER A 119 4.25 1.77 -5.92
C SER A 119 5.39 1.30 -5.02
N TRP A 120 6.24 0.43 -5.55
CA TRP A 120 7.50 0.04 -4.91
C TRP A 120 8.35 1.27 -4.58
N PHE A 121 8.37 2.27 -5.44
CA PHE A 121 9.29 3.41 -5.30
C PHE A 121 8.80 4.50 -4.33
N SER A 122 7.60 4.35 -3.75
CA SER A 122 6.96 5.38 -2.92
C SER A 122 7.84 5.85 -1.76
N SER A 123 8.47 4.91 -1.03
CA SER A 123 9.38 5.22 0.09
C SER A 123 10.69 5.88 -0.34
N ILE A 124 11.15 5.64 -1.57
CA ILE A 124 12.39 6.29 -2.07
C ILE A 124 12.09 7.75 -2.37
N THR A 125 10.97 8.02 -3.04
CA THR A 125 10.56 9.38 -3.39
C THR A 125 10.13 10.23 -2.19
N SER A 126 9.84 9.62 -1.04
CA SER A 126 9.48 10.34 0.18
C SER A 126 10.67 10.87 0.98
N ILE A 127 11.85 10.24 0.86
CA ILE A 127 13.05 10.60 1.65
C ILE A 127 13.28 12.12 1.69
N PRO A 128 13.40 12.86 0.57
CA PRO A 128 13.76 14.27 0.61
C PRO A 128 12.77 15.16 1.37
N PHE A 129 11.50 14.75 1.42
CA PHE A 129 10.42 15.52 2.05
C PHE A 129 10.43 15.40 3.57
N PHE A 130 10.93 14.28 4.09
CA PHE A 130 10.95 14.01 5.53
C PHE A 130 12.30 14.28 6.19
N LEU A 131 13.41 14.33 5.43
CA LEU A 131 14.73 14.66 5.98
C LEU A 131 14.79 15.96 6.79
N PRO A 132 14.05 17.05 6.47
CA PRO A 132 14.03 18.24 7.32
C PRO A 132 13.62 17.96 8.77
N LEU A 133 12.74 16.97 9.02
CA LEU A 133 12.33 16.60 10.37
C LEU A 133 13.50 15.97 11.16
N ALA A 134 14.30 15.12 10.51
CA ALA A 134 15.50 14.54 11.10
C ALA A 134 16.52 15.65 11.47
N ILE A 135 16.72 16.62 10.57
CA ILE A 135 17.64 17.76 10.76
C ILE A 135 17.19 18.65 11.93
N ILE A 136 15.89 18.89 12.10
CA ILE A 136 15.36 19.73 13.18
C ILE A 136 15.41 19.01 14.54
N GLY A 137 15.42 17.68 14.56
CA GLY A 137 15.56 16.88 15.78
C GLY A 137 14.39 15.96 16.10
N VAL A 138 13.56 15.62 15.11
CA VAL A 138 12.60 14.51 15.28
C VAL A 138 13.38 13.19 15.16
N ASN A 139 13.43 12.44 16.26
CA ASN A 139 14.12 11.15 16.29
C ASN A 139 13.39 10.08 15.45
N THR A 140 14.13 9.05 15.03
CA THR A 140 13.62 7.99 14.13
C THR A 140 12.43 7.24 14.69
N GLU A 141 12.40 6.99 16.01
CA GLU A 141 11.28 6.29 16.67
C GLU A 141 9.98 7.10 16.58
N THR A 142 10.06 8.42 16.82
CA THR A 142 8.91 9.32 16.71
C THR A 142 8.46 9.45 15.27
N PHE A 143 9.40 9.56 14.33
CA PHE A 143 9.09 9.54 12.90
C PHE A 143 8.33 8.27 12.50
N LEU A 144 8.79 7.09 12.94
CA LEU A 144 8.12 5.82 12.68
C LEU A 144 6.73 5.77 13.31
N MET A 145 6.59 6.18 14.58
CA MET A 145 5.31 6.19 15.29
C MET A 145 4.29 7.14 14.64
N VAL A 146 4.69 8.37 14.36
CA VAL A 146 3.85 9.38 13.69
C VAL A 146 3.43 8.89 12.29
N SER A 147 4.37 8.35 11.50
CA SER A 147 4.04 7.79 10.19
C SER A 147 3.02 6.64 10.30
N SER A 148 3.15 5.79 11.33
CA SER A 148 2.23 4.66 11.54
C SER A 148 0.82 5.14 11.86
N VAL A 149 0.67 6.18 12.70
CA VAL A 149 -0.61 6.82 12.99
C VAL A 149 -1.20 7.43 11.71
N HIS A 150 -0.38 8.16 10.94
CA HIS A 150 -0.82 8.77 9.70
C HIS A 150 -1.31 7.74 8.68
N TYR A 151 -0.55 6.66 8.46
CA TYR A 151 -0.97 5.59 7.54
C TYR A 151 -2.23 4.86 8.02
N PHE A 152 -2.44 4.74 9.33
CA PHE A 152 -3.70 4.20 9.87
C PHE A 152 -4.89 5.11 9.56
N ILE A 153 -4.72 6.44 9.66
CA ILE A 153 -5.75 7.41 9.27
C ILE A 153 -6.00 7.36 7.76
N GLN A 154 -4.94 7.32 6.95
CA GLN A 154 -5.03 7.15 5.49
C GLN A 154 -5.78 5.87 5.10
N PHE A 155 -5.62 4.80 5.86
CA PHE A 155 -6.38 3.57 5.64
C PHE A 155 -7.88 3.77 5.86
N TYR A 156 -8.28 4.52 6.90
CA TYR A 156 -9.67 4.95 7.07
C TYR A 156 -10.16 5.79 5.88
N ASN A 157 -9.33 6.70 5.35
CA ASN A 157 -9.69 7.57 4.23
C ASN A 157 -10.07 6.81 2.94
N HIS A 158 -9.71 5.53 2.83
CA HIS A 158 -9.99 4.71 1.64
C HIS A 158 -11.28 3.88 1.71
N ASN A 159 -12.04 3.95 2.81
CA ASN A 159 -13.19 3.07 2.93
C ASN A 159 -14.37 3.44 2.00
N ALA A 160 -15.08 2.41 1.56
CA ALA A 160 -16.23 2.51 0.66
C ALA A 160 -17.55 2.74 1.41
N ILE A 161 -17.59 2.40 2.70
CA ILE A 161 -18.81 2.36 3.51
C ILE A 161 -19.27 3.76 3.93
N VAL A 162 -18.34 4.58 4.40
CA VAL A 162 -18.62 5.90 4.97
C VAL A 162 -18.76 6.92 3.84
N LYS A 163 -19.98 7.40 3.64
CA LYS A 163 -20.27 8.43 2.62
C LYS A 163 -19.88 9.84 3.05
N ARG A 164 -20.08 10.15 4.33
CA ARG A 164 -19.75 11.43 4.98
C ARG A 164 -19.34 11.16 6.41
N SER A 165 -18.38 11.94 6.93
CA SER A 165 -17.87 11.84 8.29
C SER A 165 -18.33 12.99 9.20
N GLY A 166 -19.31 13.78 8.74
CA GLY A 166 -19.91 14.84 9.53
C GLY A 166 -18.89 15.91 9.96
N PHE A 167 -18.85 16.22 11.26
CA PHE A 167 -17.99 17.27 11.80
C PHE A 167 -16.49 17.06 11.51
N LEU A 168 -16.05 15.82 11.30
CA LEU A 168 -14.66 15.51 10.96
C LEU A 168 -14.24 16.11 9.61
N GLU A 169 -15.17 16.30 8.67
CA GLU A 169 -14.88 16.91 7.35
C GLU A 169 -14.44 18.38 7.44
N ILE A 170 -14.64 19.02 8.60
CA ILE A 170 -14.22 20.40 8.81
C ILE A 170 -12.69 20.48 8.81
N PHE A 171 -12.00 19.55 9.49
CA PHE A 171 -10.55 19.62 9.74
C PHE A 171 -9.76 18.39 9.27
N MET A 172 -10.38 17.23 9.12
CA MET A 172 -9.71 16.02 8.63
C MET A 172 -9.95 15.80 7.13
N VAL A 173 -9.00 15.11 6.50
CA VAL A 173 -9.28 14.38 5.27
C VAL A 173 -10.12 13.16 5.64
N THR A 174 -11.24 12.99 4.93
CA THR A 174 -12.23 11.94 5.19
C THR A 174 -12.41 11.09 3.94
N PRO A 175 -13.14 9.96 3.99
CA PRO A 175 -13.39 9.14 2.81
C PRO A 175 -14.05 9.89 1.67
N ALA A 176 -14.95 10.83 1.97
CA ALA A 176 -15.58 11.68 0.96
C ALA A 176 -14.55 12.59 0.26
N LEU A 177 -13.72 13.30 1.03
CA LEU A 177 -12.70 14.20 0.51
C LEU A 177 -11.59 13.46 -0.24
N HIS A 178 -11.19 12.29 0.26
CA HIS A 178 -10.16 11.49 -0.37
C HIS A 178 -10.69 10.79 -1.63
N LYS A 179 -11.96 10.41 -1.70
CA LYS A 179 -12.54 9.91 -2.95
C LYS A 179 -12.60 11.00 -4.03
N VAL A 180 -12.84 12.26 -3.65
CA VAL A 180 -12.68 13.42 -4.56
C VAL A 180 -11.24 13.53 -5.06
N HIS A 181 -10.25 13.38 -4.18
CA HIS A 181 -8.84 13.38 -4.57
C HIS A 181 -8.51 12.33 -5.63
N HIS A 182 -9.11 11.14 -5.52
CA HIS A 182 -8.94 10.05 -6.48
C HIS A 182 -9.67 10.24 -7.81
N ALA A 183 -10.54 11.24 -7.93
CA ALA A 183 -11.33 11.46 -9.13
C ALA A 183 -10.55 12.18 -10.23
N VAL A 184 -10.75 11.77 -11.48
CA VAL A 184 -10.07 12.32 -12.67
C VAL A 184 -10.87 13.41 -13.37
N ASN A 185 -12.10 13.68 -12.93
CA ASN A 185 -12.93 14.74 -13.49
C ASN A 185 -12.22 16.11 -13.40
N PRO A 186 -12.46 17.03 -14.36
CA PRO A 186 -11.83 18.35 -14.36
C PRO A 186 -11.99 19.16 -13.06
N GLU A 187 -13.11 18.98 -12.37
CA GLU A 187 -13.45 19.64 -11.11
C GLU A 187 -12.55 19.20 -9.94
N TYR A 188 -12.01 17.99 -10.01
CA TYR A 188 -11.38 17.30 -8.89
C TYR A 188 -9.88 17.02 -9.08
N ILE A 189 -9.34 17.21 -10.29
CA ILE A 189 -7.92 17.00 -10.56
C ILE A 189 -7.01 17.90 -9.71
N ASP A 190 -5.96 17.31 -9.14
CA ASP A 190 -4.97 17.96 -8.28
C ASP A 190 -5.57 18.63 -7.02
N LYS A 191 -6.67 18.08 -6.47
CA LYS A 191 -7.33 18.56 -5.25
C LYS A 191 -7.11 17.64 -4.06
N ASN A 192 -7.29 18.17 -2.86
CA ASN A 192 -7.29 17.44 -1.58
C ASN A 192 -6.03 16.57 -1.36
N CYS A 193 -4.84 17.16 -1.42
CA CYS A 193 -3.57 16.49 -1.22
C CYS A 193 -3.22 16.25 0.27
N GLY A 194 -4.04 16.74 1.21
CA GLY A 194 -3.86 16.47 2.64
C GLY A 194 -3.88 14.98 2.97
N GLY A 195 -3.14 14.61 4.02
CA GLY A 195 -3.09 13.23 4.49
C GLY A 195 -4.03 12.98 5.67
N THR A 196 -3.77 13.65 6.79
CA THR A 196 -4.65 13.61 7.98
C THR A 196 -5.52 14.85 8.04
N PHE A 197 -4.92 16.05 7.90
CA PHE A 197 -5.65 17.31 7.99
C PHE A 197 -5.91 17.93 6.63
N ASN A 198 -7.09 18.51 6.45
CA ASN A 198 -7.44 19.27 5.24
C ASN A 198 -7.05 20.76 5.33
N ILE A 199 -6.45 21.18 6.46
CA ILE A 199 -6.05 22.57 6.67
C ILE A 199 -5.03 23.03 5.63
N TRP A 200 -4.10 22.15 5.24
CA TRP A 200 -3.11 22.45 4.21
C TRP A 200 -3.78 22.68 2.85
N ASP A 201 -4.80 21.89 2.52
CA ASP A 201 -5.57 22.09 1.30
C ASP A 201 -6.28 23.45 1.28
N ARG A 202 -6.76 23.91 2.43
CA ARG A 202 -7.39 25.23 2.56
C ARG A 202 -6.36 26.35 2.45
N ILE A 203 -5.23 26.24 3.16
CA ILE A 203 -4.16 27.24 3.16
C ILE A 203 -3.56 27.40 1.75
N PHE A 204 -3.34 26.29 1.05
CA PHE A 204 -2.62 26.28 -0.22
C PHE A 204 -3.53 26.15 -1.46
N GLY A 205 -4.84 26.25 -1.28
CA GLY A 205 -5.83 26.37 -2.36
C GLY A 205 -6.11 25.08 -3.14
N THR A 206 -5.86 23.91 -2.55
CA THR A 206 -6.18 22.60 -3.15
C THR A 206 -7.45 21.97 -2.60
N TYR A 207 -8.14 22.61 -1.64
CA TYR A 207 -9.39 22.08 -1.08
C TYR A 207 -10.51 22.06 -2.11
N GLN A 208 -11.21 20.93 -2.22
CA GLN A 208 -12.40 20.76 -3.05
C GLN A 208 -13.37 19.80 -2.36
N ALA A 209 -14.54 20.29 -1.98
CA ALA A 209 -15.61 19.42 -1.51
C ALA A 209 -16.20 18.61 -2.68
N GLN A 210 -16.78 17.45 -2.36
CA GLN A 210 -17.57 16.70 -3.34
C GLN A 210 -18.81 17.52 -3.73
N ILE A 211 -18.96 17.75 -5.03
CA ILE A 211 -20.12 18.39 -5.65
C ILE A 211 -21.15 17.28 -5.91
N GLU A 212 -22.39 17.48 -5.49
CA GLU A 212 -23.42 16.42 -5.48
C GLU A 212 -23.83 16.01 -6.90
N GLU A 213 -23.87 16.96 -7.82
CA GLU A 213 -24.29 16.77 -9.21
C GLU A 213 -23.16 16.24 -10.12
N VAL A 214 -21.91 16.27 -9.66
CA VAL A 214 -20.76 15.85 -10.46
C VAL A 214 -20.34 14.42 -10.06
N PRO A 215 -20.47 13.44 -10.96
CA PRO A 215 -20.06 12.07 -10.67
C PRO A 215 -18.55 11.99 -10.44
N LEU A 216 -18.14 11.06 -9.59
CA LEU A 216 -16.73 10.75 -9.34
C LEU A 216 -16.28 9.65 -10.31
N GLU A 217 -15.48 10.03 -11.30
CA GLU A 217 -14.80 9.11 -12.21
C GLU A 217 -13.42 8.78 -11.65
N LEU A 218 -13.17 7.51 -11.33
CA LEU A 218 -11.90 7.04 -10.75
C LEU A 218 -11.00 6.38 -11.81
N GLY A 219 -9.73 6.16 -11.47
CA GLY A 219 -8.73 5.55 -12.33
C GLY A 219 -7.79 6.58 -12.96
N LEU A 220 -7.32 6.33 -14.18
CA LEU A 220 -6.41 7.24 -14.90
C LEU A 220 -7.05 7.79 -16.18
N LYS A 221 -6.75 9.05 -16.50
CA LYS A 221 -7.09 9.65 -17.82
C LYS A 221 -6.44 8.87 -18.96
N THR A 222 -5.15 8.55 -18.83
CA THR A 222 -4.45 7.69 -19.79
C THR A 222 -4.63 6.25 -19.37
N LYS A 223 -5.61 5.57 -19.97
CA LYS A 223 -5.94 4.19 -19.62
C LYS A 223 -4.85 3.22 -20.09
N TYR A 224 -4.05 2.75 -19.14
CA TYR A 224 -3.33 1.49 -19.25
C TYR A 224 -3.78 0.62 -18.07
N SER A 225 -4.05 -0.65 -18.33
CA SER A 225 -4.51 -1.55 -17.28
C SER A 225 -3.51 -2.68 -17.14
N SER A 226 -3.12 -2.94 -15.89
CA SER A 226 -2.45 -4.16 -15.48
C SER A 226 -2.88 -4.45 -14.06
N ASN A 227 -3.21 -5.72 -13.77
CA ASN A 227 -3.38 -6.23 -12.40
C ASN A 227 -2.16 -7.06 -11.97
N ASN A 228 -1.02 -6.82 -12.63
CA ASN A 228 0.26 -7.38 -12.26
C ASN A 228 1.14 -6.33 -11.53
N PRO A 229 1.58 -6.61 -10.28
CA PRO A 229 2.46 -5.76 -9.49
C PRO A 229 3.76 -5.35 -10.18
N PHE A 230 4.30 -6.20 -11.05
CA PHE A 230 5.48 -5.84 -11.81
C PHE A 230 5.16 -4.75 -12.85
N TRP A 231 4.17 -5.00 -13.70
CA TRP A 231 3.87 -4.08 -14.80
C TRP A 231 3.35 -2.73 -14.34
N ILE A 232 2.52 -2.68 -13.29
CA ILE A 232 2.03 -1.39 -12.77
C ILE A 232 3.17 -0.50 -12.25
N ASN A 233 4.29 -1.07 -11.79
CA ASN A 233 5.44 -0.31 -11.31
C ASN A 233 6.42 0.07 -12.44
N ILE A 234 6.39 -0.62 -13.59
CA ILE A 234 7.32 -0.40 -14.70
C ILE A 234 6.72 0.41 -15.84
N VAL A 235 5.44 0.20 -16.17
CA VAL A 235 4.74 0.91 -17.27
C VAL A 235 4.73 2.42 -17.12
N PRO A 236 4.55 3.01 -15.91
CA PRO A 236 4.62 4.46 -15.73
C PRO A 236 5.83 5.13 -16.37
N PHE A 237 6.99 4.46 -16.33
CA PHE A 237 8.26 4.96 -16.82
C PHE A 237 8.49 4.69 -18.33
N LYS A 238 7.58 3.97 -19.00
CA LYS A 238 7.67 3.71 -20.44
C LYS A 238 7.07 4.88 -21.24
N LYS A 239 7.69 5.20 -22.38
CA LYS A 239 7.21 6.24 -23.31
C LYS A 239 5.79 5.96 -23.83
N ASN A 240 5.49 4.70 -24.13
CA ASN A 240 4.18 4.24 -24.58
C ASN A 240 3.55 3.36 -23.50
N LYS A 241 2.53 3.88 -22.82
CA LYS A 241 1.77 3.18 -21.77
C LYS A 241 0.66 2.33 -22.40
N ILE A 242 1.04 1.28 -23.14
CA ILE A 242 0.08 0.36 -23.77
C ILE A 242 0.22 -1.01 -23.13
N ILE A 243 -0.69 -1.32 -22.21
CA ILE A 243 -0.98 -2.67 -21.76
C ILE A 243 -2.50 -2.76 -21.64
N HIS A 244 -3.07 -3.73 -22.37
CA HIS A 244 -4.46 -4.12 -22.23
C HIS A 244 -4.48 -5.61 -21.92
N GLU A 245 -4.79 -5.94 -20.69
CA GLU A 245 -4.92 -7.32 -20.24
C GLU A 245 -6.39 -7.64 -19.96
N LYS A 246 -6.76 -8.90 -20.22
CA LYS A 246 -8.01 -9.46 -19.72
C LYS A 246 -7.79 -9.87 -18.26
N TYR A 247 -8.83 -9.70 -17.45
CA TYR A 247 -8.77 -10.02 -16.04
C TYR A 247 -9.77 -11.09 -15.65
N ALA A 248 -9.28 -12.10 -14.94
CA ALA A 248 -10.12 -13.03 -14.22
C ALA A 248 -10.55 -12.39 -12.89
N ASP A 249 -11.85 -12.13 -12.77
CA ASP A 249 -12.48 -11.68 -11.52
C ASP A 249 -12.79 -12.92 -10.65
N ASN A 250 -11.77 -13.44 -9.97
CA ASN A 250 -11.84 -14.72 -9.27
C ASN A 250 -11.47 -14.61 -7.79
N ILE A 251 -12.49 -14.70 -6.94
CA ILE A 251 -12.38 -14.71 -5.47
C ILE A 251 -11.43 -15.79 -4.93
N ILE A 252 -11.23 -16.91 -5.62
CA ILE A 252 -10.37 -17.99 -5.13
C ILE A 252 -8.93 -17.46 -4.95
N TRP A 253 -8.43 -16.62 -5.86
CA TRP A 253 -7.09 -16.05 -5.78
C TRP A 253 -6.93 -14.94 -4.72
N PHE A 254 -8.04 -14.46 -4.16
CA PHE A 254 -8.01 -13.60 -2.96
C PHE A 254 -7.49 -14.36 -1.75
N ILE A 255 -7.85 -15.64 -1.58
CA ILE A 255 -7.35 -16.48 -0.48
C ILE A 255 -5.83 -16.64 -0.58
N ALA A 256 -5.32 -16.96 -1.77
CA ALA A 256 -3.87 -17.04 -2.01
C ALA A 256 -3.15 -15.74 -1.67
N SER A 257 -3.75 -14.61 -2.04
CA SER A 257 -3.21 -13.27 -1.77
C SER A 257 -3.15 -12.94 -0.29
N LEU A 258 -4.18 -13.31 0.48
CA LEU A 258 -4.17 -13.18 1.93
C LEU A 258 -3.05 -14.01 2.55
N ILE A 259 -2.86 -15.26 2.10
CA ILE A 259 -1.79 -16.12 2.61
C ILE A 259 -0.41 -15.58 2.22
N THR A 260 -0.22 -15.08 0.99
CA THR A 260 1.02 -14.40 0.57
C THR A 260 1.29 -13.16 1.42
N PHE A 261 0.27 -12.36 1.74
CA PHE A 261 0.43 -11.21 2.64
C PHE A 261 0.76 -11.64 4.07
N LEU A 262 0.22 -12.76 4.56
CA LEU A 262 0.62 -13.32 5.86
C LEU A 262 2.10 -13.72 5.89
N HIS A 263 2.65 -14.25 4.78
CA HIS A 263 4.10 -14.50 4.69
C HIS A 263 4.92 -13.23 4.87
N LEU A 264 4.45 -12.08 4.37
CA LEU A 264 5.09 -10.81 4.66
C LEU A 264 5.04 -10.46 6.16
N VAL A 265 3.91 -10.69 6.84
CA VAL A 265 3.82 -10.44 8.29
C VAL A 265 4.82 -11.31 9.05
N ILE A 266 5.01 -12.55 8.60
CA ILE A 266 6.03 -13.47 9.14
C ILE A 266 7.42 -12.93 8.85
N TYR A 267 7.70 -12.49 7.62
CA TYR A 267 8.98 -11.89 7.23
C TYR A 267 9.36 -10.70 8.11
N ILE A 268 8.44 -9.75 8.33
CA ILE A 268 8.67 -8.58 9.21
C ILE A 268 8.96 -9.03 10.66
N ARG A 269 8.29 -10.08 11.14
CA ARG A 269 8.58 -10.65 12.47
C ARG A 269 9.99 -11.26 12.49
N MET A 270 10.39 -11.95 11.44
CA MET A 270 11.72 -12.54 11.32
C MET A 270 12.82 -11.46 11.31
N GLU A 271 12.60 -10.29 10.69
CA GLU A 271 13.55 -9.16 10.74
C GLU A 271 13.87 -8.70 12.17
N SER A 272 12.90 -8.80 13.08
CA SER A 272 13.07 -8.43 14.49
C SER A 272 13.76 -9.49 15.34
N SER A 273 14.17 -10.61 14.74
CA SER A 273 14.85 -11.73 15.40
C SER A 273 16.21 -11.98 14.76
N ASP A 274 17.09 -12.73 15.43
CA ASP A 274 18.39 -13.15 14.91
C ASP A 274 18.28 -14.24 13.81
N THR A 275 17.29 -14.10 12.92
CA THR A 275 17.03 -15.04 11.84
C THR A 275 18.14 -14.98 10.79
N ASN A 276 18.55 -16.15 10.29
CA ASN A 276 19.57 -16.29 9.25
C ASN A 276 19.21 -15.52 7.95
N LEU A 277 20.16 -14.72 7.43
CA LEU A 277 20.00 -13.93 6.22
C LEU A 277 19.60 -14.76 4.98
N TYR A 278 20.12 -15.98 4.82
CA TYR A 278 19.75 -16.85 3.71
C TYR A 278 18.26 -17.19 3.74
N LEU A 279 17.72 -17.50 4.92
CA LEU A 279 16.30 -17.76 5.11
C LEU A 279 15.46 -16.51 4.83
N MET A 280 15.92 -15.35 5.30
CA MET A 280 15.29 -14.06 5.00
C MET A 280 15.18 -13.82 3.48
N VAL A 281 16.27 -14.01 2.73
CA VAL A 281 16.29 -13.82 1.27
C VAL A 281 15.36 -14.81 0.56
N LEU A 282 15.27 -16.05 1.03
CA LEU A 282 14.39 -17.05 0.42
C LEU A 282 12.91 -16.75 0.68
N VAL A 283 12.54 -16.35 1.90
CA VAL A 283 11.17 -15.92 2.23
C VAL A 283 10.80 -14.65 1.47
N PHE A 284 11.70 -13.67 1.40
CA PHE A 284 11.51 -12.48 0.57
C PHE A 284 11.23 -12.85 -0.89
N SER A 285 12.07 -13.73 -1.46
CA SER A 285 11.96 -14.16 -2.85
C SER A 285 10.65 -14.92 -3.10
N SER A 286 10.21 -15.76 -2.16
CA SER A 286 8.95 -16.49 -2.31
C SER A 286 7.75 -15.56 -2.30
N ILE A 287 7.72 -14.56 -1.41
CA ILE A 287 6.67 -13.53 -1.39
C ILE A 287 6.67 -12.74 -2.69
N PHE A 288 7.84 -12.22 -3.08
CA PHE A 288 7.97 -11.40 -4.29
C PHE A 288 7.50 -12.14 -5.54
N ILE A 289 8.00 -13.35 -5.77
CA ILE A 289 7.63 -14.13 -6.95
C ILE A 289 6.15 -14.56 -6.88
N SER A 290 5.61 -14.87 -5.69
CA SER A 290 4.18 -15.16 -5.51
C SER A 290 3.30 -13.99 -5.96
N THR A 291 3.62 -12.75 -5.58
CA THR A 291 2.84 -11.56 -5.98
C THR A 291 2.81 -11.38 -7.51
N ILE A 292 3.95 -11.61 -8.17
CA ILE A 292 4.05 -11.54 -9.64
C ILE A 292 3.28 -12.68 -10.30
N ALA A 293 3.38 -13.89 -9.77
CA ALA A 293 2.68 -15.07 -10.27
C ALA A 293 1.16 -14.90 -10.20
N ILE A 294 0.64 -14.45 -9.04
CA ILE A 294 -0.79 -14.14 -8.83
C ILE A 294 -1.25 -13.08 -9.84
N GLY A 295 -0.49 -12.00 -9.99
CA GLY A 295 -0.80 -10.95 -10.98
C GLY A 295 -0.85 -11.50 -12.42
N GLY A 296 0.05 -12.43 -12.77
CA GLY A 296 0.06 -13.11 -14.07
C GLY A 296 -1.17 -14.00 -14.27
N ILE A 297 -1.60 -14.72 -13.22
CA ILE A 297 -2.80 -15.57 -13.25
C ILE A 297 -4.07 -14.74 -13.44
N ILE A 298 -4.21 -13.65 -12.69
CA ILE A 298 -5.37 -12.74 -12.81
C ILE A 298 -5.40 -12.09 -14.18
N SER A 299 -4.24 -11.83 -14.77
CA SER A 299 -4.11 -11.29 -16.13
C SER A 299 -4.21 -12.37 -17.23
N GLU A 300 -4.75 -13.55 -16.87
CA GLU A 300 -4.95 -14.73 -17.73
C GLU A 300 -3.70 -15.23 -18.46
N LYS A 301 -2.51 -14.99 -17.90
CA LYS A 301 -1.24 -15.42 -18.50
C LYS A 301 -0.86 -16.82 -18.04
N LYS A 302 -0.63 -17.73 -18.99
CA LYS A 302 -0.20 -19.12 -18.71
C LYS A 302 1.08 -19.21 -17.88
N TRP A 303 2.01 -18.25 -18.03
CA TRP A 303 3.26 -18.23 -17.26
C TRP A 303 3.01 -17.98 -15.77
N GLY A 304 1.96 -17.25 -15.40
CA GLY A 304 1.66 -16.93 -14.00
C GLY A 304 1.42 -18.19 -13.18
N PHE A 305 0.62 -19.13 -13.71
CA PHE A 305 0.35 -20.39 -13.02
C PHE A 305 1.57 -21.31 -12.97
N LYS A 306 2.40 -21.34 -14.03
CA LYS A 306 3.68 -22.08 -14.00
C LYS A 306 4.61 -21.54 -12.91
N LEU A 307 4.72 -20.22 -12.83
CA LEU A 307 5.55 -19.55 -11.82
C LEU A 307 5.02 -19.80 -10.40
N TRP A 308 3.70 -19.79 -10.22
CA TRP A 308 3.05 -20.14 -8.96
C TRP A 308 3.43 -21.54 -8.47
N LEU A 309 3.38 -22.54 -9.35
CA LEU A 309 3.78 -23.92 -9.00
C LEU A 309 5.25 -24.00 -8.58
N ILE A 310 6.14 -23.29 -9.26
CA ILE A 310 7.58 -23.25 -8.92
C ILE A 310 7.80 -22.69 -7.50
N VAL A 311 7.09 -21.61 -7.14
CA VAL A 311 7.26 -21.02 -5.80
C VAL A 311 6.69 -21.92 -4.71
N VAL A 312 5.47 -22.42 -4.92
CA VAL A 312 4.72 -23.19 -3.91
C VAL A 312 5.39 -24.54 -3.62
N PHE A 313 5.83 -25.26 -4.66
CA PHE A 313 6.46 -26.58 -4.51
C PHE A 313 7.99 -26.55 -4.47
N GLY A 314 8.61 -25.40 -4.80
CA GLY A 314 10.07 -25.22 -4.75
C GLY A 314 10.49 -24.37 -3.55
N ILE A 315 10.44 -23.05 -3.70
CA ILE A 315 11.03 -22.09 -2.76
C ILE A 315 10.42 -22.23 -1.35
N ASN A 316 9.10 -22.40 -1.25
CA ASN A 316 8.44 -22.57 0.05
C ASN A 316 8.82 -23.88 0.75
N TRP A 317 9.13 -24.93 -0.01
CA TRP A 317 9.59 -26.19 0.57
C TRP A 317 11.00 -26.05 1.16
N VAL A 318 11.88 -25.32 0.45
CA VAL A 318 13.22 -24.98 0.96
C VAL A 318 13.14 -24.12 2.22
N ASN A 319 12.23 -23.14 2.27
CA ASN A 319 11.98 -22.32 3.46
C ASN A 319 11.62 -23.17 4.68
N VAL A 320 10.70 -24.12 4.52
CA VAL A 320 10.29 -25.03 5.59
C VAL A 320 11.47 -25.83 6.14
N VAL A 321 12.27 -26.42 5.25
CA VAL A 321 13.43 -27.25 5.63
C VAL A 321 14.49 -26.43 6.37
N LEU A 322 14.76 -25.20 5.93
CA LEU A 322 15.81 -24.34 6.52
C LEU A 322 15.38 -23.57 7.76
N SER A 323 14.09 -23.42 8.01
CA SER A 323 13.56 -22.65 9.15
C SER A 323 13.58 -23.37 10.50
N GLU A 324 14.16 -24.58 10.57
CA GLU A 324 14.10 -25.45 11.75
C GLU A 324 12.69 -25.58 12.35
N TYR A 325 11.66 -25.57 11.48
CA TYR A 325 10.25 -25.63 11.84
C TYR A 325 9.69 -24.38 12.57
N ASP A 326 9.91 -23.16 12.05
CA ASP A 326 9.02 -22.05 12.43
C ASP A 326 7.58 -22.44 12.08
N GLY A 327 6.80 -22.76 13.12
CA GLY A 327 5.47 -23.34 12.96
C GLY A 327 4.50 -22.43 12.19
N LEU A 328 4.70 -21.10 12.23
CA LEU A 328 3.85 -20.15 11.51
C LEU A 328 4.22 -20.10 10.03
N LEU A 329 5.53 -20.08 9.71
CA LEU A 329 6.02 -20.15 8.34
C LEU A 329 5.65 -21.49 7.67
N LEU A 330 5.78 -22.59 8.40
CA LEU A 330 5.35 -23.92 7.96
C LEU A 330 3.84 -23.97 7.69
N THR A 331 3.02 -23.44 8.60
CA THR A 331 1.57 -23.42 8.44
C THR A 331 1.16 -22.62 7.21
N CYS A 332 1.73 -21.41 7.01
CA CYS A 332 1.40 -20.58 5.86
C CYS A 332 1.87 -21.18 4.54
N SER A 333 3.09 -21.74 4.51
CA SER A 333 3.64 -22.41 3.33
C SER A 333 2.78 -23.63 2.94
N SER A 334 2.37 -24.43 3.93
CA SER A 334 1.49 -25.59 3.71
C SER A 334 0.11 -25.18 3.22
N ALA A 335 -0.44 -24.07 3.72
CA ALA A 335 -1.72 -23.55 3.27
C ALA A 335 -1.71 -23.16 1.78
N LEU A 336 -0.60 -22.60 1.27
CA LEU A 336 -0.43 -22.33 -0.16
C LEU A 336 -0.40 -23.60 -1.01
N VAL A 337 0.25 -24.66 -0.53
CA VAL A 337 0.26 -25.97 -1.20
C VAL A 337 -1.16 -26.54 -1.26
N LEU A 338 -1.86 -26.61 -0.12
CA LEU A 338 -3.22 -27.12 -0.03
C LEU A 338 -4.18 -26.34 -0.93
N PHE A 339 -4.09 -25.01 -0.90
CA PHE A 339 -4.85 -24.13 -1.80
C PHE A 339 -4.64 -24.51 -3.27
N THR A 340 -3.38 -24.72 -3.68
CA THR A 340 -3.02 -25.02 -5.07
C THR A 340 -3.59 -26.37 -5.52
N VAL A 341 -3.50 -27.38 -4.65
CA VAL A 341 -4.09 -28.71 -4.91
C VAL A 341 -5.61 -28.60 -5.04
N PHE A 342 -6.27 -27.91 -4.11
CA PHE A 342 -7.73 -27.74 -4.13
C PHE A 342 -8.22 -26.98 -5.38
N TYR A 343 -7.53 -25.90 -5.77
CA TYR A 343 -7.86 -25.16 -6.98
C TYR A 343 -7.76 -26.02 -8.25
N HIS A 344 -6.78 -26.92 -8.33
CA HIS A 344 -6.64 -27.85 -9.44
C HIS A 344 -7.82 -28.83 -9.52
N PHE A 345 -8.33 -29.30 -8.37
CA PHE A 345 -9.52 -30.14 -8.32
C PHE A 345 -10.80 -29.38 -8.71
N LEU A 346 -10.96 -28.12 -8.29
CA LEU A 346 -12.12 -27.30 -8.66
C LEU A 346 -12.21 -26.96 -10.15
N LYS A 347 -11.10 -27.02 -10.88
CA LYS A 347 -11.04 -26.72 -12.32
C LYS A 347 -11.25 -27.93 -13.23
N LYS A 348 -11.21 -29.14 -12.68
CA LYS A 348 -11.57 -30.38 -13.37
C LYS A 348 -13.04 -30.67 -13.14
#